data_AF-A0AB35HHM9-F1
#
_entry.id   AF-A0AB35HHM9-F1
#
_cell.length_a   1.000
_cell.length_b   1.000
_cell.length_c   1.000
_cell.angle_alpha   90.00
_cell.angle_beta   90.00
_cell.angle_gamma   90.00
#
_symmetry.space_group_name_H-M   'P 1'
#
loop_
_entity.id
_entity.type
_entity.pdbx_description
1 polymer ?
#
loop_
_entity_poly.entity_id
_entity_poly.type
_entity_poly.pdbx_seq_one_letter_code
_entity_poly.pdbx_strand_id
1 'polypeptide(L)'
;MRSFARPARAIAGVVLSATLLSSCSSQFDTNPIAKSPQSEPIGILVDANETDQLVLAEIYRQELMGQGREASIVKEDIFQNTKGGRSMNPGGNFYVGCTGAFLNILNPGEARAISKDYKKAQKASEPGGEDYLARTHIALMSSLPTDTSTVEPSGASGCEDAEPELPENFVVLYQDGLFDREERQAVASLTKFITQKDLSDMVEEVENDDSSAEKVVRSWMNSSGGDIAHEEGDSDSSGGSNLTGS
;
A
#
# COMPACT_ATOMS: atom_id res chain seq x y z
N MET A 1 56.23 51.47 -55.80
CA MET A 1 55.68 52.57 -56.64
C MET A 1 54.59 51.94 -57.50
N ARG A 2 53.30 52.28 -57.49
CA ARG A 2 52.50 53.40 -56.98
C ARG A 2 51.15 52.84 -56.49
N SER A 3 50.63 53.43 -55.42
CA SER A 3 49.22 53.40 -54.98
C SER A 3 48.37 54.28 -55.90
N PHE A 4 47.05 54.05 -56.00
CA PHE A 4 46.00 55.07 -55.75
C PHE A 4 44.56 54.51 -55.89
N ALA A 5 43.87 54.54 -54.73
CA ALA A 5 42.47 54.81 -54.34
C ALA A 5 41.24 54.74 -55.30
N ARG A 6 40.11 54.39 -54.64
CA ARG A 6 38.68 54.22 -55.02
C ARG A 6 37.91 55.52 -55.40
N PRO A 7 36.66 55.40 -55.90
CA PRO A 7 35.45 55.69 -55.06
C PRO A 7 34.23 54.75 -55.31
N ALA A 8 33.46 54.33 -54.28
CA ALA A 8 32.09 54.76 -53.84
C ALA A 8 30.95 54.43 -54.86
N ARG A 9 29.75 53.89 -54.60
CA ARG A 9 28.72 53.85 -53.52
C ARG A 9 27.74 52.70 -53.88
N ALA A 10 27.34 51.78 -52.99
CA ALA A 10 26.15 51.79 -52.12
C ALA A 10 24.89 51.04 -52.67
N ILE A 11 24.17 50.38 -51.73
CA ILE A 11 22.73 50.03 -51.67
C ILE A 11 22.29 48.59 -52.05
N ALA A 12 22.13 47.78 -50.98
CA ALA A 12 20.94 47.00 -50.55
C ALA A 12 20.28 45.89 -51.39
N GLY A 13 19.98 44.79 -50.66
CA GLY A 13 18.84 43.88 -50.87
C GLY A 13 19.13 42.66 -51.74
N VAL A 14 18.63 41.44 -51.52
CA VAL A 14 17.57 40.89 -50.66
C VAL A 14 17.79 39.36 -50.60
N VAL A 15 17.75 38.81 -49.37
CA VAL A 15 17.25 37.48 -48.94
C VAL A 15 17.57 36.23 -49.80
N LEU A 16 18.53 35.42 -49.33
CA LEU A 16 18.55 33.97 -49.59
C LEU A 16 17.55 33.28 -48.65
N SER A 17 16.41 32.83 -49.19
CA SER A 17 15.56 31.86 -48.50
C SER A 17 16.11 30.46 -48.78
N ALA A 18 17.02 29.98 -47.92
CA ALA A 18 17.31 28.56 -47.81
C ALA A 18 16.16 27.92 -47.02
N THR A 19 15.24 27.26 -47.73
CA THR A 19 14.24 26.38 -47.11
C THR A 19 14.98 25.16 -46.54
N LEU A 20 15.31 25.24 -45.25
CA LEU A 20 15.65 24.07 -44.45
C LEU A 20 14.37 23.22 -44.36
N LEU A 21 14.40 22.03 -44.98
CA LEU A 21 13.43 20.98 -44.70
C LEU A 21 13.71 20.48 -43.27
N SER A 22 13.16 21.20 -42.30
CA SER A 22 13.01 20.72 -40.93
C SER A 22 12.07 19.52 -40.98
N SER A 23 12.64 18.32 -41.05
CA SER A 23 11.93 17.08 -40.76
C SER A 23 11.49 17.14 -39.30
N CYS A 24 10.30 17.68 -39.04
CA CYS A 24 9.59 17.42 -37.80
C CYS A 24 9.25 15.93 -37.80
N SER A 25 10.13 15.14 -37.18
CA SER A 25 9.74 13.87 -36.60
C SER A 25 8.69 14.19 -35.53
N SER A 26 7.43 14.32 -35.94
CA SER A 26 6.31 14.13 -35.04
C SER A 26 6.33 12.66 -34.68
N GLN A 27 7.08 12.34 -33.62
CA GLN A 27 6.91 11.11 -32.88
C GLN A 27 5.48 11.19 -32.33
N PHE A 28 4.54 10.70 -33.13
CA PHE A 28 3.24 10.32 -32.64
C PHE A 28 3.52 9.20 -31.65
N ASP A 29 3.57 9.53 -30.36
CA ASP A 29 3.46 8.55 -29.29
C ASP A 29 2.06 7.93 -29.37
N THR A 30 1.88 7.02 -30.34
CA THR A 30 0.84 6.00 -30.28
C THR A 30 1.32 4.93 -29.32
N ASN A 31 1.46 5.30 -28.05
CA ASN A 31 1.46 4.32 -26.99
C ASN A 31 0.51 4.86 -25.93
N PRO A 32 -0.75 4.38 -25.88
CA PRO A 32 -1.51 4.47 -24.65
C PRO A 32 -0.85 3.47 -23.71
N ILE A 33 0.34 3.82 -23.19
CA ILE A 33 0.82 3.20 -21.98
C ILE A 33 -0.19 3.72 -20.96
N ALA A 34 -1.26 2.94 -20.74
CA ALA A 34 -1.93 2.93 -19.47
C ALA A 34 -0.80 2.94 -18.45
N LYS A 35 -0.69 4.02 -17.65
CA LYS A 35 0.37 4.16 -16.65
C LYS A 35 0.48 2.81 -15.96
N SER A 36 1.59 2.11 -16.17
CA SER A 36 1.78 0.82 -15.52
C SER A 36 1.66 1.08 -14.01
N PRO A 37 0.91 0.26 -13.25
CA PRO A 37 0.89 0.29 -11.79
C PRO A 37 2.28 0.52 -11.17
N GLN A 38 3.31 -0.05 -11.81
CA GLN A 38 4.72 0.05 -11.43
C GLN A 38 5.31 1.47 -11.41
N SER A 39 4.64 2.48 -11.99
CA SER A 39 5.19 3.84 -12.10
C SER A 39 4.74 4.81 -11.00
N GLU A 40 3.68 4.49 -10.25
CA GLU A 40 3.20 5.37 -9.19
C GLU A 40 3.98 5.13 -7.89
N PRO A 41 4.58 6.18 -7.30
CA PRO A 41 5.16 6.08 -5.96
C PRO A 41 4.10 5.71 -4.92
N ILE A 42 4.46 4.81 -4.00
CA ILE A 42 3.58 4.33 -2.96
C ILE A 42 3.78 5.21 -1.71
N GLY A 43 2.73 5.93 -1.33
CA GLY A 43 2.66 6.68 -0.09
C GLY A 43 1.87 5.89 0.96
N ILE A 44 2.57 5.34 1.95
CA ILE A 44 2.00 4.53 3.04
C ILE A 44 1.61 5.45 4.18
N LEU A 45 0.32 5.69 4.37
CA LEU A 45 -0.20 6.55 5.43
C LEU A 45 -0.43 5.77 6.71
N VAL A 46 0.03 6.38 7.80
CA VAL A 46 -0.13 5.93 9.17
C VAL A 46 -0.44 7.12 10.07
N ASP A 47 -1.23 6.90 11.10
CA ASP A 47 -1.41 7.87 12.16
C ASP A 47 -0.10 8.00 12.96
N ALA A 48 0.45 9.22 13.02
CA ALA A 48 1.79 9.47 13.52
C ALA A 48 2.04 9.10 15.00
N ASN A 49 0.96 8.91 15.76
CA ASN A 49 0.99 8.58 17.18
C ASN A 49 0.80 7.09 17.48
N GLU A 50 0.66 6.26 16.44
CA GLU A 50 0.40 4.82 16.56
C GLU A 50 1.67 4.05 16.14
N THR A 51 2.47 3.63 17.12
CA THR A 51 3.74 2.91 16.87
C THR A 51 3.51 1.61 16.10
N ASP A 52 2.43 0.89 16.41
CA ASP A 52 2.05 -0.34 15.71
C ASP A 52 1.87 -0.10 14.20
N GLN A 53 1.14 0.97 13.83
CA GLN A 53 0.93 1.32 12.43
C GLN A 53 2.25 1.68 11.75
N LEU A 54 3.16 2.37 12.45
CA LEU A 54 4.48 2.70 11.93
C LEU A 54 5.32 1.45 11.65
N VAL A 55 5.33 0.48 12.57
CA VAL A 55 6.05 -0.79 12.39
C VAL A 55 5.47 -1.56 11.20
N LEU A 56 4.15 -1.67 11.12
CA LEU A 56 3.46 -2.32 10.00
C LEU A 56 3.75 -1.63 8.66
N ALA A 57 3.72 -0.30 8.61
CA ALA A 57 4.03 0.44 7.40
C ALA A 57 5.48 0.24 6.96
N GLU A 58 6.42 0.09 7.89
CA GLU A 58 7.80 -0.23 7.57
C GLU A 58 7.97 -1.66 7.05
N ILE A 59 7.17 -2.62 7.54
CA ILE A 59 7.11 -3.97 6.95
C ILE A 59 6.71 -3.87 5.47
N TYR A 60 5.59 -3.21 5.18
CA TYR A 60 5.16 -3.09 3.80
C TYR A 60 6.14 -2.28 2.93
N ARG A 61 6.75 -1.22 3.49
CA ARG A 61 7.73 -0.41 2.77
C ARG A 61 8.93 -1.24 2.34
N GLN A 62 9.50 -2.05 3.23
CA GLN A 62 10.67 -2.87 2.92
C GLN A 62 10.35 -3.97 1.91
N GLU A 63 9.18 -4.60 2.00
CA GLU A 63 8.71 -5.56 0.99
C GLU A 63 8.61 -4.92 -0.39
N LEU A 64 7.87 -3.81 -0.50
CA LEU A 64 7.63 -3.13 -1.76
C LEU A 64 8.93 -2.60 -2.39
N MET A 65 9.84 -2.09 -1.57
CA MET A 65 11.19 -1.71 -2.02
C MET A 65 12.00 -2.92 -2.51
N GLY A 66 11.87 -4.07 -1.85
CA GLY A 66 12.46 -5.34 -2.30
C GLY A 66 11.97 -5.77 -3.69
N GLN A 67 10.73 -5.42 -4.03
CA GLN A 67 10.13 -5.62 -5.35
C GLN A 67 10.45 -4.50 -6.35
N GLY A 68 11.29 -3.53 -5.98
CA GLY A 68 11.74 -2.45 -6.85
C GLY A 68 10.79 -1.25 -6.93
N ARG A 69 9.82 -1.14 -6.02
CA ARG A 69 8.92 0.02 -5.95
C ARG A 69 9.53 1.16 -5.15
N GLU A 70 9.16 2.38 -5.53
CA GLU A 70 9.37 3.57 -4.71
C GLU A 70 8.26 3.64 -3.65
N ALA A 71 8.61 3.38 -2.38
CA ALA A 71 7.67 3.40 -1.27
C ALA A 71 8.19 4.29 -0.13
N SER A 72 7.31 5.12 0.42
CA SER A 72 7.61 6.04 1.52
C SER A 72 6.50 6.06 2.55
N ILE A 73 6.87 6.26 3.82
CA ILE A 73 5.90 6.39 4.92
C ILE A 73 5.54 7.86 5.07
N VAL A 74 4.24 8.13 5.09
CA VAL A 74 3.64 9.45 5.28
C VAL A 74 2.95 9.45 6.64
N LYS A 75 3.53 10.20 7.58
CA LYS A 75 3.00 10.33 8.95
C LYS A 75 2.01 11.48 9.03
N GLU A 76 0.80 11.23 8.54
CA GLU A 76 -0.31 12.17 8.53
C GLU A 76 -1.60 11.43 8.87
N ASP A 77 -2.62 12.16 9.34
CA ASP A 77 -3.93 11.57 9.59
C ASP A 77 -4.44 10.82 8.36
N ILE A 78 -4.84 9.56 8.53
CA ILE A 78 -5.33 8.69 7.44
C ILE A 78 -6.60 9.27 6.80
N PHE A 79 -7.43 9.95 7.60
CA PHE A 79 -8.65 10.59 7.11
C PHE A 79 -8.63 12.10 7.38
N GLN A 80 -8.94 12.86 6.34
CA GLN A 80 -9.08 14.31 6.39
C GLN A 80 -10.55 14.74 6.48
N ASN A 81 -10.78 15.93 7.04
CA ASN A 81 -12.10 16.55 7.05
C ASN A 81 -12.37 17.27 5.71
N THR A 82 -13.51 16.97 5.09
CA THR A 82 -14.00 17.61 3.87
C THR A 82 -15.37 18.22 4.09
N LYS A 83 -15.87 19.00 3.11
CA LYS A 83 -17.24 19.54 3.16
C LYS A 83 -18.33 18.46 3.19
N GLY A 84 -18.02 17.25 2.71
CA GLY A 84 -18.94 16.11 2.66
C GLY A 84 -18.82 15.14 3.84
N GLY A 85 -17.97 15.43 4.84
CA GLY A 85 -17.63 14.50 5.93
C GLY A 85 -16.14 14.15 5.90
N ARG A 86 -15.77 12.99 6.46
CA ARG A 86 -14.38 12.50 6.41
C ARG A 86 -14.14 11.73 5.12
N SER A 87 -12.96 11.91 4.53
CA SER A 87 -12.49 11.13 3.39
C SER A 87 -11.08 10.62 3.66
N MET A 88 -10.64 9.59 2.95
CA MET A 88 -9.22 9.21 2.96
C MET A 88 -8.35 10.42 2.55
N ASN A 89 -7.18 10.52 3.18
CA ASN A 89 -6.21 11.57 2.91
C ASN A 89 -5.51 11.27 1.57
N PRO A 90 -5.54 12.20 0.60
CA PRO A 90 -4.90 12.02 -0.71
C PRO A 90 -3.37 12.17 -0.64
N GLY A 91 -2.80 12.42 0.54
CA GLY A 91 -1.35 12.45 0.80
C GLY A 91 -0.65 11.11 0.56
N GLY A 92 -1.41 10.04 0.32
CA GLY A 92 -0.90 8.78 -0.23
C GLY A 92 -2.02 7.90 -0.73
N ASN A 93 -1.67 6.66 -1.03
CA ASN A 93 -2.48 5.72 -1.80
C ASN A 93 -2.51 4.32 -1.18
N PHE A 94 -1.82 4.11 -0.06
CA PHE A 94 -1.80 2.90 0.74
C PHE A 94 -1.94 3.28 2.21
N TYR A 95 -2.90 2.69 2.93
CA TYR A 95 -3.27 3.09 4.28
C TYR A 95 -3.21 1.89 5.21
N VAL A 96 -2.57 2.05 6.36
CA VAL A 96 -2.46 0.99 7.38
C VAL A 96 -3.25 1.42 8.60
N GLY A 97 -4.15 0.57 9.09
CA GLY A 97 -4.95 0.88 10.26
C GLY A 97 -5.76 -0.31 10.74
N CYS A 98 -6.80 -0.07 11.54
CA CYS A 98 -7.61 -1.12 12.15
C CYS A 98 -9.00 -1.21 11.51
N THR A 99 -9.53 -2.44 11.45
CA THR A 99 -10.76 -2.77 10.72
C THR A 99 -11.97 -1.98 11.23
N GLY A 100 -12.20 -1.95 12.54
CA GLY A 100 -13.32 -1.25 13.15
C GLY A 100 -13.17 0.27 13.08
N ALA A 101 -11.95 0.79 13.26
CA ALA A 101 -11.61 2.19 13.10
C ALA A 101 -11.93 2.69 11.68
N PHE A 102 -11.50 1.96 10.64
CA PHE A 102 -11.85 2.27 9.25
C PHE A 102 -13.34 2.19 9.00
N LEU A 103 -14.02 1.13 9.48
CA LEU A 103 -15.46 0.99 9.31
C LEU A 103 -16.22 2.15 9.97
N ASN A 104 -15.81 2.61 11.14
CA ASN A 104 -16.48 3.72 11.82
C ASN A 104 -16.39 5.03 11.05
N ILE A 105 -15.30 5.27 10.32
CA ILE A 105 -15.18 6.47 9.49
C ILE A 105 -16.00 6.34 8.21
N LEU A 106 -15.93 5.19 7.54
CA LEU A 106 -16.58 4.97 6.25
C LEU A 106 -18.09 4.72 6.39
N ASN A 107 -18.51 4.05 7.45
CA ASN A 107 -19.89 3.69 7.75
C ASN A 107 -20.16 3.65 9.27
N PRO A 108 -20.27 4.82 9.92
CA PRO A 108 -20.51 4.90 11.37
C PRO A 108 -21.84 4.29 11.81
N GLY A 109 -22.81 4.16 10.89
CA GLY A 109 -24.09 3.50 11.16
C GLY A 109 -23.91 2.00 11.38
N GLU A 110 -23.26 1.34 10.43
CA GLU A 110 -22.95 -0.09 10.50
C GLU A 110 -22.00 -0.40 11.65
N ALA A 111 -20.95 0.42 11.84
CA ALA A 111 -20.01 0.29 12.96
C ALA A 111 -20.74 0.26 14.32
N ARG A 112 -21.67 1.18 14.56
CA ARG A 112 -22.46 1.21 15.82
C ARG A 112 -23.41 0.02 15.94
N ALA A 113 -23.96 -0.46 14.84
CA ALA A 113 -24.84 -1.62 14.84
C ALA A 113 -24.07 -2.88 15.23
N ILE A 114 -22.93 -3.13 14.58
CA ILE A 114 -22.05 -4.27 14.88
C ILE A 114 -21.51 -4.15 16.31
N SER A 115 -21.04 -2.98 16.73
CA SER A 115 -20.52 -2.75 18.08
C SER A 115 -21.55 -3.08 19.16
N LYS A 116 -22.82 -2.71 18.96
CA LYS A 116 -23.88 -3.05 19.90
C LYS A 116 -24.05 -4.56 20.08
N ASP A 117 -24.03 -5.30 18.98
CA ASP A 117 -24.15 -6.77 18.99
C ASP A 117 -22.89 -7.40 19.59
N TYR A 118 -21.71 -6.91 19.21
CA TYR A 118 -20.40 -7.34 19.72
C TYR A 118 -20.28 -7.17 21.24
N LYS A 119 -20.60 -5.97 21.76
CA LYS A 119 -20.63 -5.68 23.21
C LYS A 119 -21.59 -6.60 23.97
N LYS A 120 -22.70 -7.01 23.34
CA LYS A 120 -23.65 -7.96 23.93
C LYS A 120 -23.08 -9.38 23.94
N ALA A 121 -22.44 -9.79 22.85
CA ALA A 121 -21.79 -11.10 22.74
C ALA A 121 -20.64 -11.26 23.75
N GLN A 122 -19.80 -10.24 23.91
CA GLN A 122 -18.71 -10.27 24.90
C GLN A 122 -19.19 -10.41 26.36
N LYS A 123 -20.41 -9.96 26.66
CA LYS A 123 -21.02 -10.07 28.00
C LYS A 123 -21.82 -11.36 28.19
N ALA A 124 -22.02 -12.14 27.13
CA ALA A 124 -22.76 -13.39 27.20
C ALA A 124 -21.93 -14.47 27.91
N SER A 125 -22.58 -15.28 28.73
CA SER A 125 -21.91 -16.39 29.44
C SER A 125 -21.60 -17.59 28.54
N GLU A 126 -22.23 -17.65 27.36
CA GLU A 126 -21.98 -18.67 26.34
C GLU A 126 -21.44 -17.98 25.08
N PRO A 127 -20.39 -18.52 24.44
CA PRO A 127 -19.89 -17.98 23.19
C PRO A 127 -20.99 -17.97 22.14
N GLY A 128 -21.30 -16.78 21.59
CA GLY A 128 -22.06 -16.70 20.36
C GLY A 128 -21.26 -17.32 19.21
N GLY A 129 -21.91 -18.03 18.30
CA GLY A 129 -21.25 -18.61 17.11
C GLY A 129 -20.94 -17.59 16.00
N GLU A 130 -21.08 -16.30 16.28
CA GLU A 130 -20.87 -15.23 15.30
C GLU A 130 -19.40 -14.78 15.32
N ASP A 131 -18.79 -14.78 14.13
CA ASP A 131 -17.46 -14.24 13.93
C ASP A 131 -17.54 -12.72 13.69
N TYR A 132 -17.34 -11.95 14.75
CA TYR A 132 -17.36 -10.49 14.66
C TYR A 132 -16.15 -9.93 13.91
N LEU A 133 -15.01 -10.63 13.86
CA LEU A 133 -13.86 -10.20 13.07
C LEU A 133 -14.26 -10.19 11.58
N ALA A 134 -14.76 -11.33 11.10
CA ALA A 134 -15.25 -11.49 9.74
C ALA A 134 -16.42 -10.54 9.43
N ARG A 135 -17.40 -10.40 10.34
CA ARG A 135 -18.54 -9.49 10.13
C ARG A 135 -18.09 -8.03 9.98
N THR A 136 -17.14 -7.59 10.81
CA THR A 136 -16.62 -6.21 10.76
C THR A 136 -15.82 -5.98 9.48
N HIS A 137 -14.99 -6.94 9.07
CA HIS A 137 -14.24 -6.85 7.81
C HIS A 137 -15.13 -6.86 6.57
N ILE A 138 -16.15 -7.73 6.51
CA ILE A 138 -17.13 -7.76 5.40
C ILE A 138 -17.89 -6.43 5.32
N ALA A 139 -18.26 -5.85 6.47
CA ALA A 139 -18.90 -4.54 6.53
C ALA A 139 -17.95 -3.42 6.05
N LEU A 140 -16.66 -3.50 6.41
CA LEU A 140 -15.63 -2.58 5.92
C LEU A 140 -15.52 -2.67 4.40
N MET A 141 -15.34 -3.88 3.84
CA MET A 141 -15.26 -4.12 2.39
C MET A 141 -16.48 -3.54 1.66
N SER A 142 -17.67 -3.70 2.22
CA SER A 142 -18.93 -3.20 1.66
C SER A 142 -19.07 -1.67 1.74
N SER A 143 -18.24 -1.02 2.55
CA SER A 143 -18.26 0.42 2.81
C SER A 143 -17.10 1.17 2.13
N LEU A 144 -16.20 0.46 1.44
CA LEU A 144 -15.08 1.08 0.76
C LEU A 144 -15.54 1.98 -0.40
N PRO A 145 -14.83 3.09 -0.67
CA PRO A 145 -14.95 3.81 -1.93
C PRO A 145 -14.71 2.92 -3.14
N THR A 146 -15.28 3.28 -4.28
CA THR A 146 -15.29 2.44 -5.50
C THR A 146 -13.94 2.20 -6.14
N ASP A 147 -12.92 2.97 -5.74
CA ASP A 147 -11.55 2.95 -6.23
C ASP A 147 -10.56 2.47 -5.15
N THR A 148 -11.07 1.79 -4.12
CA THR A 148 -10.27 1.31 -2.99
C THR A 148 -10.53 -0.16 -2.74
N SER A 149 -9.44 -0.89 -2.52
CA SER A 149 -9.44 -2.31 -2.18
C SER A 149 -8.79 -2.55 -0.81
N THR A 150 -8.98 -3.76 -0.30
CA THR A 150 -8.36 -4.23 0.95
C THR A 150 -7.92 -5.69 0.78
N VAL A 151 -7.27 -6.23 1.81
CA VAL A 151 -6.92 -7.66 1.94
C VAL A 151 -7.53 -8.19 3.25
N GLU A 152 -7.39 -9.49 3.49
CA GLU A 152 -7.76 -10.08 4.78
C GLU A 152 -6.97 -9.41 5.92
N PRO A 153 -7.59 -9.15 7.08
CA PRO A 153 -6.90 -8.56 8.23
C PRO A 153 -5.82 -9.50 8.77
N SER A 154 -4.86 -8.94 9.49
CA SER A 154 -3.83 -9.70 10.17
C SER A 154 -4.38 -10.41 11.41
N GLY A 155 -3.60 -11.37 11.93
CA GLY A 155 -3.88 -11.98 13.23
C GLY A 155 -3.58 -11.05 14.42
N ALA A 156 -2.93 -9.90 14.17
CA ALA A 156 -2.66 -8.88 15.16
C ALA A 156 -3.78 -7.84 15.22
N SER A 157 -4.01 -7.29 16.40
CA SER A 157 -4.95 -6.20 16.65
C SER A 157 -4.25 -5.03 17.33
N GLY A 158 -4.79 -3.83 17.11
CA GLY A 158 -4.38 -2.61 17.81
C GLY A 158 -5.58 -1.68 17.93
N CYS A 159 -5.33 -0.38 18.04
CA CYS A 159 -6.40 0.63 18.13
C CYS A 159 -7.47 0.33 19.21
N GLU A 160 -7.11 -0.31 20.33
CA GLU A 160 -8.08 -0.89 21.29
C GLU A 160 -8.99 0.17 21.94
N ASP A 161 -8.53 1.42 22.01
CA ASP A 161 -9.29 2.55 22.53
C ASP A 161 -10.24 3.19 21.49
N ALA A 162 -10.36 2.62 20.30
CA ALA A 162 -11.24 3.13 19.25
C ALA A 162 -12.73 2.97 19.64
N GLU A 163 -13.50 4.04 19.43
CA GLU A 163 -14.95 4.02 19.61
C GLU A 163 -15.66 4.14 18.25
N PRO A 164 -16.69 3.32 17.98
CA PRO A 164 -17.30 2.36 18.89
C PRO A 164 -16.49 1.06 19.01
N GLU A 165 -16.48 0.43 20.19
CA GLU A 165 -15.78 -0.85 20.42
C GLU A 165 -16.16 -1.90 19.37
N LEU A 166 -15.17 -2.33 18.60
CA LEU A 166 -15.27 -3.30 17.53
C LEU A 166 -14.02 -4.19 17.57
N PRO A 167 -14.03 -5.30 16.83
CA PRO A 167 -12.80 -5.93 16.39
C PRO A 167 -11.86 -4.99 15.64
N GLU A 168 -10.62 -4.89 16.11
CA GLU A 168 -9.62 -3.95 15.59
C GLU A 168 -8.36 -4.66 15.05
N ASN A 169 -8.55 -5.78 14.34
CA ASN A 169 -7.46 -6.40 13.59
C ASN A 169 -6.88 -5.42 12.57
N PHE A 170 -5.55 -5.43 12.44
CA PHE A 170 -4.87 -4.57 11.48
C PHE A 170 -5.22 -4.99 10.06
N VAL A 171 -5.48 -4.01 9.23
CA VAL A 171 -5.84 -4.18 7.83
C VAL A 171 -5.23 -3.05 7.04
N VAL A 172 -5.14 -3.24 5.72
CA VAL A 172 -4.71 -2.20 4.81
C VAL A 172 -5.77 -1.86 3.79
N LEU A 173 -5.86 -0.58 3.44
CA LEU A 173 -6.65 -0.09 2.31
C LEU A 173 -5.69 0.46 1.25
N TYR A 174 -5.97 0.26 -0.02
CA TYR A 174 -5.13 0.80 -1.10
C TYR A 174 -5.96 1.16 -2.32
N GLN A 175 -5.48 2.14 -3.08
CA GLN A 175 -6.13 2.54 -4.33
C GLN A 175 -6.05 1.42 -5.38
N ASP A 176 -7.14 1.24 -6.12
CA ASP A 176 -7.22 0.25 -7.18
C ASP A 176 -6.18 0.54 -8.26
N GLY A 177 -5.49 -0.51 -8.71
CA GLY A 177 -4.41 -0.40 -9.69
C GLY A 177 -3.06 0.07 -9.12
N LEU A 178 -2.93 0.28 -7.81
CA LEU A 178 -1.64 0.59 -7.17
C LEU A 178 -0.65 -0.59 -7.24
N PHE A 179 -1.19 -1.80 -7.10
CA PHE A 179 -0.45 -3.06 -7.09
C PHE A 179 -0.76 -3.90 -8.32
N ASP A 180 0.27 -4.52 -8.90
CA ASP A 180 0.10 -5.64 -9.80
C ASP A 180 -0.38 -6.91 -9.07
N ARG A 181 -0.33 -8.07 -9.72
CA ARG A 181 -0.86 -9.30 -9.13
C ARG A 181 0.07 -9.83 -8.03
N GLU A 182 1.37 -9.83 -8.32
CA GLU A 182 2.43 -10.33 -7.47
C GLU A 182 2.56 -9.48 -6.21
N GLU A 183 2.56 -8.15 -6.37
CA GLU A 183 2.60 -7.19 -5.26
C GLU A 183 1.38 -7.34 -4.35
N ARG A 184 0.18 -7.51 -4.93
CA ARG A 184 -1.05 -7.72 -4.13
C ARG A 184 -0.99 -9.02 -3.33
N GLN A 185 -0.42 -10.08 -3.91
CA GLN A 185 -0.22 -11.36 -3.20
C GLN A 185 0.78 -11.20 -2.06
N ALA A 186 1.89 -10.49 -2.29
CA ALA A 186 2.88 -10.22 -1.25
C ALA A 186 2.28 -9.42 -0.08
N VAL A 187 1.53 -8.35 -0.37
CA VAL A 187 0.83 -7.56 0.65
C VAL A 187 -0.14 -8.44 1.43
N ALA A 188 -1.00 -9.21 0.74
CA ALA A 188 -1.97 -10.09 1.39
C ALA A 188 -1.31 -11.17 2.28
N SER A 189 -0.26 -11.80 1.78
CA SER A 189 0.50 -12.81 2.53
C SER A 189 1.15 -12.19 3.77
N LEU A 190 1.84 -11.06 3.63
CA LEU A 190 2.45 -10.37 4.76
C LEU A 190 1.42 -9.97 5.80
N THR A 191 0.30 -9.35 5.39
CA THR A 191 -0.77 -8.98 6.33
C THR A 191 -1.24 -10.20 7.12
N LYS A 192 -1.45 -11.34 6.45
CA LYS A 192 -1.90 -12.57 7.10
C LYS A 192 -0.87 -13.17 8.07
N PHE A 193 0.42 -13.10 7.74
CA PHE A 193 1.49 -13.71 8.55
C PHE A 193 1.86 -12.91 9.80
N ILE A 194 1.56 -11.61 9.84
CA ILE A 194 1.87 -10.79 11.00
C ILE A 194 1.04 -11.24 12.21
N THR A 195 1.72 -11.78 13.21
CA THR A 195 1.10 -12.20 14.47
C THR A 195 1.12 -11.07 15.50
N GLN A 196 0.23 -11.15 16.49
CA GLN A 196 0.24 -10.21 17.61
C GLN A 196 1.60 -10.18 18.33
N LYS A 197 2.20 -11.36 18.51
CA LYS A 197 3.48 -11.48 19.21
C LYS A 197 4.60 -10.77 18.45
N ASP A 198 4.72 -11.04 17.15
CA ASP A 198 5.76 -10.43 16.32
C ASP A 198 5.64 -8.90 16.33
N LEU A 199 4.42 -8.40 16.17
CA LEU A 199 4.17 -6.96 16.17
C LEU A 199 4.51 -6.33 17.54
N SER A 200 4.01 -6.91 18.63
CA SER A 200 4.27 -6.38 19.98
C SER A 200 5.76 -6.41 20.35
N ASP A 201 6.49 -7.48 20.01
CA ASP A 201 7.93 -7.57 20.26
C ASP A 201 8.69 -6.47 19.48
N MET A 202 8.35 -6.23 18.21
CA MET A 202 8.97 -5.18 17.40
C MET A 202 8.62 -3.77 17.89
N VAL A 203 7.38 -3.54 18.31
CA VAL A 203 6.93 -2.25 18.87
C VAL A 203 7.67 -1.96 20.17
N GLU A 204 7.79 -2.95 21.06
CA GLU A 204 8.54 -2.83 22.31
C GLU A 204 10.01 -2.47 22.06
N GLU A 205 10.65 -3.08 21.06
CA GLU A 205 12.04 -2.74 20.67
C GLU A 205 12.17 -1.31 20.13
N VAL A 206 11.20 -0.85 19.33
CA VAL A 206 11.18 0.52 18.80
C VAL A 206 11.02 1.55 19.94
N GLU A 207 10.14 1.26 20.91
CA GLU A 207 9.82 2.21 22.00
C GLU A 207 10.87 2.22 23.11
N ASN A 208 11.44 1.06 23.46
CA ASN A 208 12.35 0.94 24.62
C ASN A 208 13.83 1.10 24.28
N ASP A 209 14.26 0.66 23.09
CA ASP A 209 15.68 0.64 22.73
C ASP A 209 16.10 1.86 21.88
N ASP A 210 15.21 2.86 21.74
CA ASP A 210 15.36 4.02 20.85
C ASP A 210 15.75 3.59 19.41
N SER A 211 15.34 2.39 19.02
CA SER A 211 15.66 1.81 17.72
C SER A 211 14.69 2.31 16.65
N SER A 212 15.21 2.65 15.48
CA SER A 212 14.35 3.04 14.37
C SER A 212 13.55 1.84 13.86
N ALA A 213 12.25 1.99 13.60
CA ALA A 213 11.40 0.96 13.01
C ALA A 213 12.03 0.26 11.79
N GLU A 214 12.73 1.02 10.92
CA GLU A 214 13.48 0.46 9.78
C GLU A 214 14.45 -0.65 10.16
N LYS A 215 15.20 -0.48 11.25
CA LYS A 215 16.22 -1.44 11.69
C LYS A 215 15.58 -2.66 12.34
N VAL A 216 14.60 -2.44 13.20
CA VAL A 216 13.87 -3.50 13.92
C VAL A 216 13.17 -4.42 12.91
N VAL A 217 12.38 -3.84 12.00
CA VAL A 217 11.69 -4.58 10.95
C VAL A 217 12.67 -5.31 10.04
N ARG A 218 13.79 -4.68 9.65
CA ARG A 218 14.80 -5.35 8.82
C ARG A 218 15.41 -6.55 9.54
N SER A 219 15.66 -6.43 10.85
CA SER A 219 16.17 -7.53 11.67
C SER A 219 15.17 -8.68 11.69
N TRP A 220 13.91 -8.38 12.00
CA TRP A 220 12.81 -9.35 12.03
C TRP A 220 12.60 -10.02 10.67
N MET A 221 12.58 -9.28 9.56
CA MET A 221 12.46 -9.86 8.22
C MET A 221 13.60 -10.82 7.88
N ASN A 222 14.82 -10.54 8.34
CA ASN A 222 15.96 -11.43 8.10
C ASN A 222 15.94 -12.68 8.99
N SER A 223 15.38 -12.59 10.21
CA SER A 223 15.25 -13.75 11.11
C SER A 223 14.03 -14.62 10.79
N SER A 224 12.91 -13.99 10.41
CA SER A 224 11.61 -14.61 10.17
C SER A 224 11.40 -14.97 8.70
N GLY A 225 12.14 -14.35 7.78
CA GLY A 225 12.08 -14.61 6.33
C GLY A 225 12.56 -15.99 5.90
N GLY A 226 13.13 -16.79 6.81
CA GLY A 226 13.39 -18.21 6.60
C GLY A 226 12.13 -19.09 6.60
N ASP A 227 11.08 -18.69 7.33
CA ASP A 227 9.85 -19.47 7.49
C ASP A 227 8.77 -19.08 6.47
N ILE A 228 8.71 -17.81 6.04
CA ILE A 228 7.73 -17.33 5.04
C ILE A 228 8.00 -17.94 3.65
N ALA A 229 9.26 -18.22 3.31
CA ALA A 229 9.65 -18.85 2.03
C ALA A 229 9.42 -20.37 1.98
N HIS A 230 9.11 -21.02 3.11
CA HIS A 230 9.02 -22.48 3.20
C HIS A 230 7.59 -23.05 3.12
N GLU A 231 6.54 -22.22 3.17
CA GLU A 231 5.16 -22.69 3.02
C GLU A 231 4.68 -22.78 1.55
N GLU A 232 5.40 -22.20 0.58
CA GLU A 232 5.14 -22.38 -0.86
C GLU A 232 6.24 -23.24 -1.52
N GLY A 233 6.42 -24.47 -1.03
CA GLY A 233 7.55 -25.31 -1.45
C GLY A 233 7.35 -26.83 -1.52
N ASP A 234 6.16 -27.38 -1.27
CA ASP A 234 5.92 -28.82 -1.47
C ASP A 234 5.33 -29.09 -2.86
N SER A 235 6.18 -28.96 -3.88
CA SER A 235 5.96 -29.52 -5.21
C SER A 235 7.13 -30.42 -5.58
N ASP A 236 7.19 -31.60 -4.97
CA ASP A 236 7.96 -32.72 -5.51
C ASP A 236 7.01 -33.80 -6.06
N SER A 237 6.88 -33.74 -7.38
CA SER A 237 6.36 -34.78 -8.24
C SER A 237 7.48 -35.79 -8.54
N SER A 238 7.25 -37.09 -8.33
CA SER A 238 7.53 -38.17 -9.31
C SER A 238 7.55 -39.56 -8.66
N GLY A 239 6.87 -40.52 -9.29
CA GLY A 239 6.89 -41.91 -8.83
C GLY A 239 5.99 -42.84 -9.63
N GLY A 240 5.96 -42.70 -10.96
CA GLY A 240 5.38 -43.74 -11.81
C GLY A 240 6.19 -45.03 -11.71
N SER A 241 5.53 -46.15 -11.44
CA SER A 241 5.96 -47.48 -11.88
C SER A 241 4.80 -48.46 -11.89
N ASN A 242 4.64 -49.10 -13.04
CA ASN A 242 3.83 -50.27 -13.35
C ASN A 242 3.72 -51.29 -12.21
N LEU A 243 2.51 -51.82 -12.00
CA LEU A 243 2.34 -53.24 -11.68
C LEU A 243 1.34 -53.87 -12.66
N THR A 244 1.92 -54.79 -13.43
CA THR A 244 1.30 -55.72 -14.36
C THR A 244 0.33 -56.66 -13.66
N GLY A 245 -0.67 -57.13 -14.40
CA GLY A 245 -1.73 -58.00 -13.89
C GLY A 245 -1.30 -59.40 -13.44
N SER A 246 -2.16 -59.96 -12.61
CA SER A 246 -2.73 -61.32 -12.70
C SER A 246 -4.02 -61.35 -11.90
#